data_AF-A0A1Y2UW67-F1
#
_entry.id   AF-A0A1Y2UW67-F1
#
_cell.length_a   1.000
_cell.length_b   1.000
_cell.length_c   1.000
_cell.angle_alpha   90.00
_cell.angle_beta   90.00
_cell.angle_gamma   90.00
#
_symmetry.space_group_name_H-M   'P 1'
#
loop_
_entity.id
_entity.type
_entity.pdbx_description
1 polymer ?
#
loop_
_entity_poly.entity_id
_entity_poly.type
_entity_poly.pdbx_seq_one_letter_code
_entity_poly.pdbx_strand_id
1 'polypeptide(L)'
;MRCLTLLALLLAPLGVVSGVVPTRTGSLFAIRTPTKVHDARSNVVTPPPCVAMHPAPNQRETRERFDRFAYAFLIKRNLTESFEYISAKYINHDLLAGANGPGPALDFLSTIWDHVNFTNPRTAFRGNQGWLSYNATGAGAIVDRFRWEAGCIVEHWDTAEKFPKWARK
;
A
#
# COMPACT_ATOMS: atom_id res chain seq x y z
N MET A 1 51.80 -44.41 -21.47
CA MET A 1 51.68 -44.34 -22.95
C MET A 1 51.47 -42.87 -23.28
N ARG A 2 52.49 -42.11 -23.73
CA ARG A 2 52.80 -41.79 -25.15
C ARG A 2 51.50 -41.49 -25.93
N CYS A 3 51.28 -40.36 -26.61
CA CYS A 3 52.19 -39.58 -27.45
C CYS A 3 51.56 -38.22 -27.81
N LEU A 4 52.40 -37.21 -28.07
CA LEU A 4 52.09 -35.90 -28.67
C LEU A 4 51.54 -36.01 -30.12
N THR A 5 51.09 -34.85 -30.63
CA THR A 5 51.16 -34.32 -32.03
C THR A 5 49.83 -34.33 -32.80
N LEU A 6 49.47 -33.38 -33.69
CA LEU A 6 50.10 -32.16 -34.22
C LEU A 6 49.02 -31.28 -34.91
N LEU A 7 49.43 -30.03 -35.11
CA LEU A 7 48.88 -28.90 -35.88
C LEU A 7 48.38 -29.21 -37.32
N ALA A 8 47.37 -28.48 -37.82
CA ALA A 8 47.29 -28.04 -39.23
C ALA A 8 46.29 -26.88 -39.45
N LEU A 9 46.82 -25.73 -39.89
CA LEU A 9 46.13 -24.58 -40.50
C LEU A 9 45.69 -24.91 -41.92
N LEU A 10 44.54 -24.40 -42.41
CA LEU A 10 44.38 -24.06 -43.84
C LEU A 10 43.15 -23.16 -44.12
N LEU A 11 43.46 -21.93 -44.55
CA LEU A 11 42.90 -21.13 -45.66
C LEU A 11 41.38 -20.88 -45.80
N ALA A 12 41.04 -19.59 -45.81
CA ALA A 12 39.80 -19.03 -46.38
C ALA A 12 39.81 -19.07 -47.92
N PRO A 13 38.64 -18.98 -48.56
CA PRO A 13 38.43 -17.81 -49.43
C PRO A 13 37.01 -17.19 -49.38
N LEU A 14 36.99 -15.98 -49.95
CA LEU A 14 35.92 -15.01 -50.09
C LEU A 14 34.66 -15.55 -50.79
N GLY A 15 33.49 -15.15 -50.27
CA GLY A 15 32.20 -15.26 -50.94
C GLY A 15 31.47 -13.92 -50.89
N VAL A 16 31.39 -13.24 -52.04
CA VAL A 16 30.62 -12.02 -52.28
C VAL A 16 29.14 -12.39 -52.43
N VAL A 17 28.23 -11.71 -51.74
CA VAL A 17 26.80 -11.67 -52.12
C VAL A 17 26.32 -10.22 -52.11
N SER A 18 25.95 -9.77 -53.31
CA SER A 18 25.27 -8.53 -53.64
C SER A 18 23.95 -8.38 -52.88
N GLY A 19 23.63 -7.13 -52.56
CA GLY A 19 22.60 -6.79 -51.60
C GLY A 19 21.15 -6.77 -52.09
N VAL A 20 20.31 -6.25 -51.21
CA VAL A 20 18.99 -5.70 -51.48
C VAL A 20 18.78 -4.57 -50.47
N VAL A 21 18.54 -3.37 -50.97
CA VAL A 21 17.98 -2.24 -50.19
C VAL A 21 16.47 -2.46 -50.07
N PRO A 22 15.88 -2.41 -48.88
CA PRO A 22 14.47 -2.10 -48.74
C PRO A 22 14.32 -0.67 -48.24
N THR A 23 14.07 0.26 -49.16
CA THR A 23 13.33 1.49 -48.85
C THR A 23 11.88 1.11 -48.67
N ARG A 24 11.35 1.19 -47.44
CA ARG A 24 9.90 1.30 -47.26
C ARG A 24 9.52 2.01 -45.96
N THR A 25 8.87 3.15 -46.18
CA THR A 25 7.69 3.63 -45.46
C THR A 25 7.81 3.98 -43.98
N GLY A 26 7.87 5.30 -43.74
CA GLY A 26 6.96 6.00 -42.83
C GLY A 26 6.78 5.36 -41.45
N SER A 27 7.66 5.72 -40.52
CA SER A 27 7.44 5.52 -39.09
C SER A 27 6.26 6.37 -38.63
N LEU A 28 5.05 5.80 -38.70
CA LEU A 28 3.89 6.23 -37.93
C LEU A 28 4.04 5.74 -36.48
N PHE A 29 5.14 6.11 -35.82
CA PHE A 29 5.22 6.07 -34.37
C PHE A 29 5.26 7.51 -33.88
N ALA A 30 4.12 8.18 -34.01
CA ALA A 30 3.80 9.26 -33.09
C ALA A 30 3.86 8.63 -31.69
N ILE A 31 4.93 8.96 -30.95
CA ILE A 31 5.02 8.71 -29.51
C ILE A 31 3.84 9.47 -28.92
N ARG A 32 2.73 8.75 -28.75
CA ARG A 32 1.56 9.22 -28.06
C ARG A 32 2.06 9.50 -26.65
N THR A 33 2.22 10.79 -26.34
CA THR A 33 2.40 11.29 -24.98
C THR A 33 1.48 10.50 -24.06
N PRO A 34 1.95 10.02 -22.89
CA PRO A 34 1.08 9.34 -21.95
C PRO A 34 -0.05 10.31 -21.64
N THR A 35 -1.20 10.01 -22.23
CA THR A 35 -2.42 10.76 -22.00
C THR A 35 -2.66 10.57 -20.53
N LYS A 36 -2.70 11.66 -19.75
CA LYS A 36 -2.94 11.61 -18.32
C LYS A 36 -4.07 10.63 -18.08
N VAL A 37 -3.72 9.47 -17.57
CA VAL A 37 -4.67 8.61 -16.90
C VAL A 37 -4.95 9.40 -15.62
N HIS A 38 -5.89 10.33 -15.71
CA HIS A 38 -6.63 10.80 -14.55
C HIS A 38 -7.51 9.63 -14.15
N ASP A 39 -6.87 8.59 -13.62
CA ASP A 39 -7.53 7.43 -13.06
C ASP A 39 -8.34 7.91 -11.87
N ALA A 40 -9.53 7.32 -11.75
CA ALA A 40 -10.54 7.58 -10.77
C ALA A 40 -10.04 7.38 -9.33
N ARG A 41 -9.22 8.31 -8.82
CA ARG A 41 -9.08 8.45 -7.38
C ARG A 41 -10.43 8.89 -6.86
N SER A 42 -10.94 8.18 -5.87
CA SER A 42 -11.94 8.68 -4.93
C SER A 42 -11.59 10.13 -4.54
N ASN A 43 -12.57 10.95 -4.13
CA ASN A 43 -12.38 12.36 -3.71
C ASN A 43 -11.54 12.54 -2.42
N VAL A 44 -10.56 11.68 -2.20
CA VAL A 44 -9.66 11.59 -1.07
C VAL A 44 -8.59 12.67 -1.21
N VAL A 45 -8.64 13.63 -0.30
CA VAL A 45 -7.58 14.61 -0.08
C VAL A 45 -6.61 14.03 0.95
N THR A 46 -5.30 14.13 0.70
CA THR A 46 -4.27 13.73 1.67
C THR A 46 -4.24 14.75 2.81
N PRO A 47 -4.60 14.38 4.06
CA PRO A 47 -4.51 15.27 5.20
C PRO A 47 -3.04 15.47 5.63
N PRO A 48 -2.72 16.55 6.37
CA PRO A 48 -1.45 16.61 7.08
C PRO A 48 -1.36 15.45 8.09
N PRO A 49 -0.17 14.85 8.29
CA PRO A 49 -0.01 13.79 9.27
C PRO A 49 -0.34 14.25 10.69
N CYS A 50 -0.80 13.32 11.52
CA CYS A 50 -1.08 13.59 12.93
C CYS A 50 0.16 14.10 13.66
N VAL A 51 -0.01 15.21 14.38
CA VAL A 51 1.03 15.81 15.22
C VAL A 51 0.87 15.32 16.66
N ALA A 52 1.96 14.85 17.25
CA ALA A 52 2.00 14.37 18.63
C ALA A 52 1.57 15.48 19.61
N MET A 53 0.68 15.14 20.54
CA MET A 53 0.14 16.05 21.55
C MET A 53 1.09 16.19 22.74
N HIS A 54 1.18 17.40 23.31
CA HIS A 54 1.90 17.68 24.54
C HIS A 54 1.06 18.57 25.50
N PRO A 55 0.75 18.11 26.72
CA PRO A 55 1.07 16.79 27.26
C PRO A 55 0.38 15.66 26.47
N ALA A 56 0.91 14.45 26.55
CA ALA A 56 0.30 13.29 25.90
C ALA A 56 -1.08 13.00 26.52
N PRO A 57 -2.10 12.64 25.72
CA PRO A 57 -3.42 12.32 26.22
C PRO A 57 -3.37 11.08 27.11
N ASN A 58 -4.24 11.06 28.11
CA ASN A 58 -4.45 9.87 28.91
C ASN A 58 -5.19 8.78 28.10
N GLN A 59 -5.39 7.61 28.72
CA GLN A 59 -6.04 6.47 28.06
C GLN A 59 -7.46 6.79 27.58
N ARG A 60 -8.25 7.53 28.37
CA ARG A 60 -9.64 7.89 28.02
C ARG A 60 -9.67 8.81 26.81
N GLU A 61 -8.83 9.84 26.80
CA GLU A 61 -8.71 10.77 25.66
C GLU A 61 -8.18 10.06 24.40
N THR A 62 -7.22 9.14 24.56
CA THR A 62 -6.73 8.34 23.43
C THR A 62 -7.83 7.42 22.89
N ARG A 63 -8.66 6.82 23.76
CA ARG A 63 -9.83 6.04 23.35
C ARG A 63 -10.81 6.89 22.54
N GLU A 64 -11.13 8.11 22.99
CA GLU A 64 -12.03 9.00 22.26
C GLU A 64 -11.51 9.33 20.85
N ARG A 65 -10.19 9.52 20.70
CA ARG A 65 -9.55 9.72 19.39
C ARG A 65 -9.61 8.46 18.53
N PHE A 66 -9.37 7.29 19.13
CA PHE A 66 -9.57 6.01 18.46
C PHE A 66 -11.01 5.81 17.98
N ASP A 67 -12.00 6.18 18.77
CA ASP A 67 -13.41 6.07 18.39
C ASP A 67 -13.76 6.98 17.20
N ARG A 68 -13.19 8.19 17.15
CA ARG A 68 -13.34 9.09 15.99
C ARG A 68 -12.68 8.52 14.74
N PHE A 69 -11.45 8.02 14.87
CA PHE A 69 -10.75 7.33 13.79
C PHE A 69 -11.59 6.15 13.25
N ALA A 70 -12.04 5.25 14.14
CA ALA A 70 -12.80 4.08 13.79
C ALA A 70 -14.13 4.45 13.11
N TYR A 71 -14.80 5.50 13.59
CA TYR A 71 -16.03 6.01 12.98
C TYR A 71 -15.77 6.61 11.60
N ALA A 72 -14.72 7.41 11.44
CA ALA A 72 -14.32 7.98 10.15
C ALA A 72 -13.98 6.87 9.13
N PHE A 73 -13.24 5.86 9.55
CA PHE A 73 -12.77 4.78 8.69
C PHE A 73 -13.89 3.77 8.35
N LEU A 74 -14.57 3.21 9.34
CA LEU A 74 -15.53 2.11 9.11
C LEU A 74 -16.93 2.58 8.74
N ILE A 75 -17.38 3.70 9.31
CA ILE A 75 -18.78 4.12 9.22
C ILE A 75 -18.97 5.22 8.19
N LYS A 76 -18.28 6.36 8.36
CA LYS A 76 -18.29 7.43 7.37
C LYS A 76 -17.58 7.04 6.09
N ARG A 77 -16.64 6.09 6.16
CA ARG A 77 -15.76 5.69 5.06
C ARG A 77 -15.06 6.90 4.45
N ASN A 78 -14.58 7.80 5.30
CA ASN A 78 -13.89 9.01 4.90
C ASN A 78 -12.38 8.84 5.15
N LEU A 79 -11.64 8.48 4.09
CA LEU A 79 -10.19 8.29 4.19
C LEU A 79 -9.47 9.56 4.59
N THR A 80 -9.84 10.73 4.04
CA THR A 80 -9.27 12.01 4.43
C THR A 80 -9.39 12.25 5.93
N GLU A 81 -10.58 12.10 6.51
CA GLU A 81 -10.80 12.30 7.95
C GLU A 81 -10.10 11.23 8.80
N SER A 82 -10.12 9.96 8.38
CA SER A 82 -9.47 8.89 9.15
C SER A 82 -7.94 9.01 9.16
N PHE A 83 -7.32 9.50 8.08
CA PHE A 83 -5.86 9.63 7.99
C PHE A 83 -5.30 10.82 8.78
N GLU A 84 -6.14 11.76 9.25
CA GLU A 84 -5.74 12.83 10.18
C GLU A 84 -5.19 12.30 11.51
N TYR A 85 -5.48 11.04 11.85
CA TYR A 85 -5.04 10.41 13.09
C TYR A 85 -3.70 9.65 12.96
N ILE A 86 -3.13 9.55 11.75
CA ILE A 86 -1.95 8.73 11.48
C ILE A 86 -0.69 9.61 11.43
N SER A 87 0.32 9.25 12.23
CA SER A 87 1.58 9.98 12.31
C SER A 87 2.43 9.79 11.06
N ALA A 88 3.26 10.78 10.72
CA ALA A 88 4.31 10.63 9.71
C ALA A 88 5.32 9.51 10.06
N LYS A 89 5.48 9.18 11.35
CA LYS A 89 6.37 8.11 11.85
C LYS A 89 5.71 6.73 11.86
N TYR A 90 4.52 6.60 11.28
CA TYR A 90 3.76 5.36 11.23
C TYR A 90 4.58 4.20 10.67
N ILE A 91 4.66 3.10 11.41
CA ILE A 91 5.27 1.85 10.96
C ILE A 91 4.15 0.90 10.50
N ASN A 92 4.26 0.42 9.27
CA ASN A 92 3.27 -0.50 8.71
C ASN A 92 3.80 -1.92 8.69
N HIS A 93 3.03 -2.86 9.23
CA HIS A 93 3.33 -4.29 9.15
C HIS A 93 2.48 -5.02 8.10
N ASP A 94 1.58 -4.31 7.41
CA ASP A 94 0.85 -4.84 6.25
C ASP A 94 1.83 -5.18 5.12
N LEU A 95 1.77 -6.45 4.69
CA LEU A 95 2.61 -7.00 3.63
C LEU A 95 2.33 -6.38 2.26
N LEU A 96 1.17 -5.77 2.04
CA LEU A 96 0.72 -5.25 0.75
C LEU A 96 1.01 -3.75 0.56
N ALA A 97 0.99 -2.96 1.63
CA ALA A 97 1.20 -1.51 1.55
C ALA A 97 2.69 -1.10 1.35
N GLY A 98 3.64 -2.02 1.54
CA GLY A 98 5.00 -1.93 1.00
C GLY A 98 5.97 -0.90 1.62
N ALA A 99 5.50 0.04 2.46
CA ALA A 99 6.34 1.04 3.13
C ALA A 99 5.70 1.66 4.39
N ASN A 100 6.55 2.32 5.19
CA ASN A 100 6.16 3.13 6.36
C ASN A 100 5.58 4.49 5.97
N GLY A 101 4.96 5.16 6.94
CA GLY A 101 4.23 6.41 6.76
C GLY A 101 2.80 6.21 6.24
N PRO A 102 1.94 7.24 6.34
CA PRO A 102 0.54 7.13 5.94
C PRO A 102 0.33 7.10 4.41
N GLY A 103 1.25 7.69 3.64
CA GLY A 103 1.10 7.87 2.19
C GLY A 103 0.83 6.57 1.42
N PRO A 104 1.68 5.53 1.54
CA PRO A 104 1.51 4.28 0.81
C PRO A 104 0.15 3.59 1.06
N ALA A 105 -0.30 3.54 2.32
CA ALA A 105 -1.59 2.99 2.67
C ALA A 105 -2.75 3.83 2.11
N LEU A 106 -2.65 5.17 2.17
CA LEU A 106 -3.67 6.06 1.60
C LEU A 106 -3.76 5.90 0.08
N ASP A 107 -2.62 5.84 -0.60
CA ASP A 107 -2.54 5.67 -2.05
C ASP A 107 -3.22 4.36 -2.46
N PHE A 108 -2.88 3.24 -1.80
CA PHE A 108 -3.52 1.96 -2.07
C PHE A 108 -5.03 2.00 -1.80
N LEU A 109 -5.44 2.40 -0.59
CA LEU A 109 -6.85 2.40 -0.22
C LEU A 109 -7.69 3.31 -1.12
N SER A 110 -7.17 4.48 -1.51
CA SER A 110 -7.88 5.44 -2.38
C SER A 110 -8.26 4.89 -3.77
N THR A 111 -7.64 3.78 -4.21
CA THR A 111 -7.97 3.13 -5.49
C THR A 111 -9.12 2.14 -5.38
N ILE A 112 -9.34 1.56 -4.20
CA ILE A 112 -10.34 0.51 -3.98
C ILE A 112 -11.52 0.96 -3.12
N TRP A 113 -11.39 2.10 -2.45
CA TRP A 113 -12.26 2.49 -1.34
C TRP A 113 -13.75 2.52 -1.71
N ASP A 114 -14.09 3.06 -2.88
CA ASP A 114 -15.48 3.18 -3.32
C ASP A 114 -16.11 1.84 -3.74
N HIS A 115 -15.30 0.78 -3.88
CA HIS A 115 -15.74 -0.55 -4.34
C HIS A 115 -15.82 -1.60 -3.22
N VAL A 116 -15.28 -1.32 -2.04
CA VAL A 116 -15.24 -2.27 -0.92
C VAL A 116 -16.30 -1.92 0.11
N ASN A 117 -17.33 -2.74 0.35
CA ASN A 117 -18.28 -2.49 1.45
C ASN A 117 -17.82 -3.15 2.76
N PHE A 118 -18.11 -2.50 3.89
CA PHE A 118 -17.82 -3.03 5.23
C PHE A 118 -19.11 -3.48 5.93
N THR A 119 -19.06 -4.66 6.55
CA THR A 119 -20.16 -5.18 7.37
C THR A 119 -19.65 -5.71 8.71
N ASN A 120 -20.55 -5.79 9.70
CA ASN A 120 -20.26 -6.28 11.05
C ASN A 120 -19.08 -5.56 11.76
N PRO A 121 -19.00 -4.21 11.72
CA PRO A 121 -17.89 -3.50 12.35
C PRO A 121 -17.91 -3.69 13.87
N ARG A 122 -16.75 -3.98 14.44
CA ARG A 122 -16.51 -4.05 15.89
C ARG A 122 -15.23 -3.30 16.21
N THR A 123 -15.19 -2.70 17.40
CA THR A 123 -14.00 -2.02 17.90
C THR A 123 -13.64 -2.52 19.30
N ALA A 124 -12.35 -2.52 19.61
CA ALA A 124 -11.84 -2.75 20.95
C ALA A 124 -10.69 -1.80 21.23
N PHE A 125 -10.48 -1.42 22.49
CA PHE A 125 -9.34 -0.59 22.88
C PHE A 125 -8.92 -0.90 24.31
N ARG A 126 -7.62 -0.94 24.55
CA ARG A 126 -7.03 -1.15 25.88
C ARG A 126 -5.60 -0.63 25.89
N GLY A 127 -5.21 0.03 26.97
CA GLY A 127 -3.88 0.63 27.06
C GLY A 127 -3.74 1.74 26.02
N ASN A 128 -2.82 1.55 25.09
CA ASN A 128 -2.60 2.38 23.92
C ASN A 128 -2.86 1.62 22.60
N GLN A 129 -3.63 0.53 22.64
CA GLN A 129 -3.91 -0.31 21.48
C GLN A 129 -5.39 -0.22 21.13
N GLY A 130 -5.69 -0.06 19.84
CA GLY A 130 -7.03 -0.11 19.27
C GLY A 130 -7.14 -1.22 18.24
N TRP A 131 -8.32 -1.83 18.13
CA TRP A 131 -8.62 -2.87 17.14
C TRP A 131 -9.87 -2.54 16.36
N LEU A 132 -9.81 -2.73 15.05
CA LEU A 132 -10.97 -2.80 14.17
C LEU A 132 -11.20 -4.25 13.75
N SER A 133 -12.45 -4.66 13.61
CA SER A 133 -12.80 -5.93 12.98
C SER A 133 -14.05 -5.75 12.14
N TYR A 134 -14.00 -6.19 10.89
CA TYR A 134 -15.09 -6.03 9.94
C TYR A 134 -14.95 -7.06 8.81
N ASN A 135 -16.01 -7.26 8.06
CA ASN A 135 -15.94 -7.99 6.79
C ASN A 135 -15.89 -6.99 5.64
N ALA A 136 -14.92 -7.15 4.74
CA ALA A 136 -14.75 -6.35 3.54
C ALA A 136 -15.13 -7.15 2.29
N THR A 137 -15.88 -6.55 1.37
CA THR A 137 -16.18 -7.15 0.06
C THR A 137 -14.88 -7.54 -0.65
N GLY A 138 -14.78 -8.79 -1.11
CA GLY A 138 -13.61 -9.31 -1.83
C GLY A 138 -12.44 -9.77 -0.94
N ALA A 139 -12.33 -9.29 0.30
CA ALA A 139 -11.24 -9.65 1.23
C ALA A 139 -11.69 -10.53 2.41
N GLY A 140 -12.98 -10.58 2.73
CA GLY A 140 -13.51 -11.36 3.85
C GLY A 140 -13.29 -10.68 5.19
N ALA A 141 -13.08 -11.45 6.26
CA ALA A 141 -12.92 -10.93 7.60
C ALA A 141 -11.53 -10.35 7.83
N ILE A 142 -11.48 -9.08 8.23
CA ILE A 142 -10.27 -8.31 8.53
C ILE A 142 -10.24 -7.97 10.02
N VAL A 143 -9.04 -7.96 10.59
CA VAL A 143 -8.76 -7.40 11.91
C VAL A 143 -7.53 -6.53 11.82
N ASP A 144 -7.68 -5.24 12.09
CA ASP A 144 -6.56 -4.31 12.20
C ASP A 144 -6.28 -4.01 13.66
N ARG A 145 -5.00 -3.93 14.02
CA ARG A 145 -4.53 -3.47 15.31
C ARG A 145 -3.67 -2.22 15.13
N PHE A 146 -3.91 -1.22 15.95
CA PHE A 146 -3.22 0.07 15.92
C PHE A 146 -2.59 0.39 17.27
N ARG A 147 -1.31 0.78 17.27
CA ARG A 147 -0.67 1.38 18.45
C ARG A 147 -0.77 2.89 18.40
N TRP A 148 -1.13 3.47 19.54
CA TRP A 148 -1.26 4.89 19.77
C TRP A 148 -0.11 5.41 20.63
N GLU A 149 0.35 6.62 20.30
CA GLU A 149 1.36 7.34 21.05
C GLU A 149 1.10 8.84 20.91
N ALA A 150 1.08 9.56 22.05
CA ALA A 150 0.83 11.00 22.10
C ALA A 150 -0.39 11.46 21.26
N GLY A 151 -1.46 10.67 21.23
CA GLY A 151 -2.69 10.97 20.49
C GLY A 151 -2.67 10.65 18.99
N CYS A 152 -1.61 10.04 18.46
CA CYS A 152 -1.51 9.62 17.07
C CYS A 152 -1.36 8.10 16.93
N ILE A 153 -1.85 7.55 15.82
CA ILE A 153 -1.55 6.20 15.39
C ILE A 153 -0.11 6.20 14.84
N VAL A 154 0.72 5.34 15.40
CA VAL A 154 2.16 5.26 15.05
C VAL A 154 2.55 3.88 14.54
N GLU A 155 1.64 2.90 14.58
CA GLU A 155 1.93 1.55 14.11
C GLU A 155 0.66 0.76 13.83
N HIS A 156 0.72 -0.12 12.84
CA HIS A 156 -0.41 -0.93 12.39
C HIS A 156 -0.01 -2.36 12.00
N TRP A 157 -0.90 -3.31 12.31
CA TRP A 157 -0.85 -4.70 11.89
C TRP A 157 -2.22 -5.16 11.43
N ASP A 158 -2.27 -5.96 10.38
CA ASP A 158 -3.48 -6.62 9.85
C ASP A 158 -3.24 -8.12 9.56
N THR A 159 -2.00 -8.49 9.27
CA THR A 159 -1.62 -9.84 8.87
C THR A 159 -1.69 -10.80 10.06
N ALA A 160 -2.53 -11.83 9.94
CA ALA A 160 -2.78 -12.84 10.96
C ALA A 160 -3.26 -12.28 12.32
N GLU A 161 -3.74 -11.04 12.35
CA GLU A 161 -4.26 -10.41 13.55
C GLU A 161 -5.60 -11.01 14.00
N LYS A 162 -5.85 -10.97 15.31
CA LYS A 162 -7.05 -11.58 15.91
C LYS A 162 -7.75 -10.58 16.81
N PHE A 163 -9.08 -10.50 16.64
CA PHE A 163 -9.87 -9.64 17.50
C PHE A 163 -9.78 -10.15 18.96
N PRO A 164 -9.48 -9.27 19.92
CA PRO A 164 -9.12 -9.69 21.26
C PRO A 164 -10.24 -10.47 21.95
N LYS A 165 -9.88 -11.58 22.62
CA LYS A 165 -10.86 -12.46 23.30
C LYS A 165 -11.65 -11.73 24.38
N TRP A 166 -11.00 -10.82 25.11
CA TRP A 166 -11.61 -10.03 26.16
C TRP A 166 -12.65 -9.01 25.66
N ALA A 167 -12.66 -8.72 24.35
CA ALA A 167 -13.61 -7.80 23.74
C ALA A 167 -14.81 -8.51 23.08
N ARG A 168 -14.80 -9.85 23.04
CA ARG A 168 -15.93 -10.62 22.52
C ARG A 168 -17.06 -10.54 23.53
N LYS A 169 -18.14 -9.86 23.17
CA LYS A 169 -19.45 -10.03 23.81
C LYS A 169 -20.16 -11.19 23.14
#